data_AF-A0A9P9PFN8-F1
#
_entry.id   AF-A0A9P9PFN8-F1
#
_cell.length_a   1.000
_cell.length_b   1.000
_cell.length_c   1.000
_cell.angle_alpha   90.00
_cell.angle_beta   90.00
_cell.angle_gamma   90.00
#
_symmetry.space_group_name_H-M   'P 1'
#
loop_
_entity.id
_entity.type
_entity.pdbx_description
1 polymer ?
#
loop_
_entity_poly.entity_id
_entity_poly.type
_entity_poly.pdbx_seq_one_letter_code
_entity_poly.pdbx_strand_id
1 'polypeptide(L)'
;MRAKSITSDTASYAEGLQLVPKVKIPAHFSLLPTVPNPFSGTLEASLDAILSWGSVHADTQAIVNVLLREVNRLTNWPELLSQIITDRNLPAGWGRYLVEELLFLVTRTLLPEQIAENRLAMGRLYERKKHLAIRLVLRYDMLREWKTDSSNHTIAVSSVPPGDFKAPPAPPSADAAICPNRRRLMPNVLSTLIAAPLGGFSTHGVRERMKHHVTDVDSYLLLSDDKVAAWNTGVLVEMTSQIILQWQWLRQNNETLQDMEVHGWEELDCKADECEWIADDVKKPSGGRKEKSGIAGAGTESTEAK
;
A
#
# COMPACT_ATOMS: atom_id res chain seq x y z
N MET A 1 28.18 51.70 17.70
CA MET A 1 28.01 50.25 17.45
C MET A 1 28.64 49.46 18.60
N ARG A 2 27.82 48.80 19.41
CA ARG A 2 28.25 47.86 20.45
C ARG A 2 27.10 46.85 20.63
N ALA A 3 27.33 45.61 20.23
CA ALA A 3 26.35 44.53 20.37
C ALA A 3 26.17 44.19 21.86
N LYS A 4 24.92 44.08 22.31
CA LYS A 4 24.59 43.55 23.63
C LYS A 4 23.86 42.22 23.50
N SER A 5 24.29 41.33 24.38
CA SER A 5 24.05 39.90 24.49
C SER A 5 22.58 39.53 24.60
N ILE A 6 22.29 38.38 23.98
CA ILE A 6 21.13 37.52 24.21
C ILE A 6 21.14 37.08 25.68
N THR A 7 20.00 37.19 26.35
CA THR A 7 19.69 36.48 27.60
C THR A 7 18.39 35.72 27.33
N SER A 8 18.46 34.39 27.46
CA SER A 8 17.34 33.48 27.34
C SER A 8 16.59 33.41 28.66
N ASP A 9 15.39 33.95 28.71
CA ASP A 9 14.45 33.64 29.78
C ASP A 9 13.71 32.35 29.42
N THR A 10 14.14 31.30 30.11
CA THR A 10 13.46 30.02 30.24
C THR A 10 12.36 30.19 31.28
N ALA A 11 11.13 30.44 30.83
CA ALA A 11 9.94 30.36 31.68
C ALA A 11 9.04 29.21 31.19
N SER A 12 9.20 28.07 31.88
CA SER A 12 8.18 27.09 32.24
C SER A 12 6.77 27.31 31.67
N TYR A 13 6.42 26.55 30.63
CA TYR A 13 5.04 26.10 30.39
C TYR A 13 4.99 24.58 30.59
N ALA A 14 4.83 24.18 31.84
CA ALA A 14 4.40 22.84 32.21
C ALA A 14 2.90 22.89 32.48
N GLU A 15 2.08 22.76 31.44
CA GLU A 15 0.64 22.54 31.58
C GLU A 15 0.12 21.70 30.41
N GLY A 16 -0.36 20.50 30.72
CA GLY A 16 -1.26 19.73 29.86
C GLY A 16 -0.61 18.90 28.76
N LEU A 17 0.22 17.91 29.09
CA LEU A 17 0.35 16.72 28.24
C LEU A 17 -0.98 15.96 28.30
N GLN A 18 -1.96 16.41 27.51
CA GLN A 18 -3.04 15.52 27.07
C GLN A 18 -2.34 14.32 26.45
N LEU A 19 -2.60 13.13 27.02
CA LEU A 19 -2.20 11.85 26.43
C LEU A 19 -2.87 11.78 25.05
N VAL A 20 -2.17 12.28 24.03
CA VAL A 20 -2.53 12.02 22.63
C VAL A 20 -2.69 10.51 22.54
N PRO A 21 -3.85 10.01 22.09
CA PRO A 21 -4.05 8.57 21.91
C PRO A 21 -2.85 8.05 21.13
N LYS A 22 -2.07 7.14 21.71
CA LYS A 22 -0.97 6.50 20.98
C LYS A 22 -1.60 5.80 19.79
N VAL A 23 -1.38 6.33 18.59
CA VAL A 23 -1.79 5.70 17.33
C VAL A 23 -1.31 4.27 17.37
N LYS A 24 -2.24 3.31 17.46
CA LYS A 24 -1.89 1.90 17.63
C LYS A 24 -1.54 1.32 16.27
N ILE A 25 -0.27 1.46 15.89
CA ILE A 25 0.29 0.82 14.70
C ILE A 25 0.08 -0.71 14.83
N PRO A 26 -0.39 -1.41 13.78
CA PRO A 26 -0.55 -2.85 13.83
C PRO A 26 0.76 -3.58 14.18
N ALA A 27 0.67 -4.62 15.01
CA ALA A 27 1.84 -5.27 15.62
C ALA A 27 2.82 -5.87 14.60
N HIS A 28 2.35 -6.33 13.44
CA HIS A 28 3.19 -6.92 12.40
C HIS A 28 4.20 -5.93 11.78
N PHE A 29 3.94 -4.61 11.86
CA PHE A 29 4.92 -3.59 11.45
C PHE A 29 6.08 -3.45 12.43
N SER A 30 5.93 -3.95 13.67
CA SER A 30 6.99 -3.93 14.69
C SER A 30 7.94 -5.12 14.58
N LEU A 31 7.67 -6.08 13.68
CA LEU A 31 8.56 -7.21 13.43
C LEU A 31 9.77 -6.77 12.62
N LEU A 32 10.93 -7.39 12.89
CA LEU A 32 12.15 -7.10 12.14
C LEU A 32 12.02 -7.48 10.67
N PRO A 33 12.55 -6.68 9.73
CA PRO A 33 12.55 -7.03 8.31
C PRO A 33 13.46 -8.24 8.01
N THR A 34 13.12 -9.02 6.99
CA THR A 34 13.99 -10.09 6.46
C THR A 34 15.10 -9.49 5.59
N VAL A 35 16.35 -9.86 5.86
CA VAL A 35 17.53 -9.37 5.13
C VAL A 35 18.40 -10.55 4.69
N PRO A 36 18.72 -10.69 3.38
CA PRO A 36 18.25 -9.85 2.27
C PRO A 36 16.73 -9.98 2.06
N ASN A 37 16.13 -8.99 1.39
CA ASN A 37 14.73 -9.05 0.99
C ASN A 37 14.53 -10.27 0.06
N PRO A 38 13.58 -11.19 0.35
CA PRO A 38 13.37 -12.39 -0.46
C PRO A 38 12.64 -12.14 -1.79
N PHE A 39 12.12 -10.93 -2.01
CA PHE A 39 11.46 -10.53 -3.25
C PHE A 39 12.45 -9.77 -4.13
N SER A 40 12.52 -10.16 -5.40
CA SER A 40 13.40 -9.51 -6.39
C SER A 40 12.91 -8.11 -6.73
N GLY A 41 11.59 -7.88 -6.63
CA GLY A 41 10.95 -6.61 -6.93
C GLY A 41 10.85 -6.35 -8.44
N THR A 42 10.46 -7.36 -9.22
CA THR A 42 10.28 -7.22 -10.67
C THR A 42 9.02 -7.92 -11.18
N LEU A 43 8.49 -7.45 -12.32
CA LEU A 43 7.37 -8.09 -13.00
C LEU A 43 7.73 -9.49 -13.49
N GLU A 44 8.95 -9.69 -14.01
CA GLU A 44 9.41 -10.99 -14.53
C GLU A 44 9.34 -12.08 -13.46
N ALA A 45 9.79 -11.79 -12.23
CA ALA A 45 9.71 -12.74 -11.12
C ALA A 45 8.25 -13.17 -10.83
N SER A 46 7.29 -12.26 -11.07
CA SER A 46 5.87 -12.54 -10.90
C SER A 46 5.29 -13.38 -12.04
N LEU A 47 5.69 -13.08 -13.29
CA LEU A 47 5.29 -13.86 -14.46
C LEU A 47 5.88 -15.28 -14.42
N ASP A 48 7.14 -15.42 -14.00
CA ASP A 48 7.79 -16.71 -13.79
C ASP A 48 7.08 -17.52 -12.70
N ALA A 49 6.66 -16.87 -11.61
CA ALA A 49 5.87 -17.52 -10.57
C ALA A 49 4.49 -18.01 -11.08
N ILE A 50 3.82 -17.22 -11.93
CA ILE A 50 2.56 -17.61 -12.58
C ILE A 50 2.77 -18.82 -13.50
N LEU A 51 3.83 -18.82 -14.31
CA LEU A 51 4.17 -19.93 -15.20
C LEU A 51 4.52 -21.21 -14.43
N SER A 52 5.35 -21.08 -13.39
CA SER A 52 5.71 -22.18 -12.51
C SER A 52 4.47 -22.80 -11.85
N TRP A 53 3.59 -21.97 -11.30
CA TRP A 53 2.31 -22.42 -10.74
C TRP A 53 1.42 -23.11 -11.78
N GLY A 54 1.26 -22.51 -12.96
CA GLY A 54 0.47 -23.08 -14.06
C GLY A 54 0.99 -24.44 -14.53
N SER A 55 2.31 -24.65 -14.52
CA SER A 55 2.92 -25.92 -14.89
C SER A 55 2.57 -27.07 -13.93
N VAL A 56 2.32 -26.75 -12.65
CA VAL A 56 1.89 -27.71 -11.63
C VAL A 56 0.37 -27.94 -11.70
N HIS A 57 -0.39 -26.93 -12.11
CA HIS A 57 -1.85 -26.93 -12.10
C HIS A 57 -2.43 -26.77 -13.51
N ALA A 58 -2.31 -27.80 -14.35
CA ALA A 58 -2.72 -27.74 -15.76
C ALA A 58 -4.18 -27.31 -15.99
N ASP A 59 -5.09 -27.63 -15.06
CA ASP A 59 -6.51 -27.24 -15.11
C ASP A 59 -6.75 -25.73 -15.02
N THR A 60 -5.71 -24.96 -14.70
CA THR A 60 -5.79 -23.50 -14.47
C THR A 60 -5.34 -22.67 -15.67
N GLN A 61 -5.08 -23.30 -16.82
CA GLN A 61 -4.47 -22.64 -17.97
C GLN A 61 -5.25 -21.40 -18.45
N ALA A 62 -6.59 -21.41 -18.34
CA ALA A 62 -7.40 -20.23 -18.67
C ALA A 62 -7.06 -19.02 -17.79
N ILE A 63 -6.89 -19.23 -16.47
CA ILE A 63 -6.46 -18.20 -15.53
C ILE A 63 -5.03 -17.75 -15.82
N VAL A 64 -4.10 -18.70 -16.00
CA VAL A 64 -2.69 -18.42 -16.32
C VAL A 64 -2.61 -17.52 -17.55
N ASN A 65 -3.30 -17.88 -18.63
CA ASN A 65 -3.32 -17.11 -19.87
C ASN A 65 -3.84 -15.68 -19.67
N VAL A 66 -4.80 -15.46 -18.75
CA VAL A 66 -5.32 -14.12 -18.45
C VAL A 66 -4.33 -13.32 -17.61
N LEU A 67 -3.71 -13.93 -16.59
CA LEU A 67 -2.72 -13.27 -15.73
C LEU A 67 -1.47 -12.82 -16.49
N LEU A 68 -1.05 -13.58 -17.51
CA LEU A 68 0.13 -13.28 -18.34
C LEU A 68 -0.10 -12.19 -19.39
N ARG A 69 -1.35 -11.85 -19.70
CA ARG A 69 -1.66 -10.76 -20.65
C ARG A 69 -1.43 -9.40 -20.01
N GLU A 70 -1.53 -8.35 -20.83
CA GLU A 70 -1.67 -6.98 -20.33
C GLU A 70 -2.88 -6.85 -19.40
N VAL A 71 -2.79 -5.90 -18.46
CA VAL A 71 -3.81 -5.70 -17.43
C VAL A 71 -5.13 -5.26 -18.07
N ASN A 72 -6.18 -6.06 -17.88
CA ASN A 72 -7.54 -5.72 -18.26
C ASN A 72 -8.44 -5.61 -17.02
N ARG A 73 -8.89 -4.37 -16.73
CA ARG A 73 -9.76 -4.07 -15.57
C ARG A 73 -11.19 -4.59 -15.71
N LEU A 74 -11.58 -5.03 -16.91
CA LEU A 74 -12.91 -5.57 -17.20
C LEU A 74 -12.95 -7.11 -17.17
N THR A 75 -11.85 -7.75 -16.81
CA THR A 75 -11.82 -9.20 -16.64
C THR A 75 -12.82 -9.64 -15.57
N ASN A 76 -13.75 -10.53 -15.94
CA ASN A 76 -14.73 -11.10 -15.02
C ASN A 76 -14.10 -12.23 -14.18
N TRP A 77 -13.29 -11.86 -13.19
CA TRP A 77 -12.64 -12.79 -12.28
C TRP A 77 -13.61 -13.72 -11.55
N PRO A 78 -14.76 -13.25 -11.00
CA PRO A 78 -15.70 -14.14 -10.32
C PRO A 78 -16.20 -15.29 -11.20
N GLU A 79 -16.49 -15.02 -12.48
CA GLU A 79 -16.92 -16.04 -13.44
C GLU A 79 -15.80 -17.05 -13.72
N LEU A 80 -14.59 -16.57 -14.03
CA LEU A 80 -13.44 -17.45 -14.31
C LEU A 80 -13.12 -18.38 -13.13
N LEU A 81 -13.16 -17.85 -11.90
CA LEU A 81 -12.90 -18.64 -10.69
C LEU A 81 -14.06 -19.62 -10.40
N SER A 82 -15.31 -19.19 -10.60
CA SER A 82 -16.48 -20.04 -10.36
C SER A 82 -16.54 -21.22 -11.34
N GLN A 83 -16.10 -21.02 -12.59
CA GLN A 83 -16.01 -22.09 -13.59
C GLN A 83 -15.10 -23.23 -13.12
N ILE A 84 -13.92 -22.90 -12.56
CA ILE A 84 -12.99 -23.93 -12.04
C ILE A 84 -13.58 -24.64 -10.81
N ILE A 85 -14.27 -23.93 -9.93
CA ILE A 85 -14.88 -24.55 -8.74
C ILE A 85 -16.02 -25.50 -9.13
N THR A 86 -16.77 -25.17 -10.17
CA THR A 86 -17.97 -25.92 -10.59
C THR A 86 -17.71 -26.93 -11.70
N ASP A 87 -16.46 -27.05 -12.17
CA ASP A 87 -16.08 -27.99 -13.21
C ASP A 87 -16.28 -29.44 -12.72
N ARG A 88 -17.20 -30.15 -13.37
CA ARG A 88 -17.57 -31.52 -13.04
C ARG A 88 -16.52 -32.55 -13.47
N ASN A 89 -15.55 -32.15 -14.30
CA ASN A 89 -14.46 -33.02 -14.71
C ASN A 89 -13.36 -33.11 -13.65
N LEU A 90 -13.36 -32.20 -12.66
CA LEU A 90 -12.37 -32.18 -11.59
C LEU A 90 -12.81 -33.02 -10.39
N PRO A 91 -11.86 -33.62 -9.63
CA PRO A 91 -12.18 -34.29 -8.38
C PRO A 91 -12.88 -33.36 -7.39
N ALA A 92 -13.73 -33.92 -6.52
CA ALA A 92 -14.45 -33.15 -5.51
C ALA A 92 -13.48 -32.35 -4.63
N GLY A 93 -13.73 -31.05 -4.48
CA GLY A 93 -12.88 -30.14 -3.71
C GLY A 93 -11.63 -29.63 -4.43
N TRP A 94 -11.26 -30.19 -5.59
CA TRP A 94 -10.08 -29.78 -6.34
C TRP A 94 -10.16 -28.34 -6.85
N GLY A 95 -11.30 -27.94 -7.43
CA GLY A 95 -11.49 -26.57 -7.89
C GLY A 95 -11.35 -25.53 -6.77
N ARG A 96 -11.85 -25.84 -5.57
CA ARG A 96 -11.64 -24.98 -4.39
C ARG A 96 -10.15 -24.90 -4.02
N TYR A 97 -9.47 -26.04 -3.96
CA TYR A 97 -8.03 -26.10 -3.68
C TYR A 97 -7.24 -25.23 -4.67
N LEU A 98 -7.55 -25.29 -5.96
CA LEU A 98 -6.88 -24.48 -6.99
C LEU A 98 -7.08 -22.98 -6.77
N VAL A 99 -8.28 -22.55 -6.36
CA VAL A 99 -8.56 -21.13 -6.06
C VAL A 99 -7.85 -20.67 -4.79
N GLU A 100 -7.72 -21.53 -3.77
CA GLU A 100 -6.91 -21.23 -2.59
C GLU A 100 -5.41 -21.13 -2.94
N GLU A 101 -4.89 -22.06 -3.76
CA GLU A 101 -3.51 -21.99 -4.26
C GLU A 101 -3.24 -20.70 -5.04
N LEU A 102 -4.17 -20.29 -5.91
CA LEU A 102 -4.09 -19.04 -6.65
C LEU A 102 -4.09 -17.83 -5.71
N LEU A 103 -4.98 -17.80 -4.72
CA LEU A 103 -5.03 -16.75 -3.72
C LEU A 103 -3.68 -16.60 -3.01
N PHE A 104 -3.05 -17.71 -2.63
CA PHE A 104 -1.76 -17.69 -1.95
C PHE A 104 -0.59 -17.37 -2.87
N LEU A 105 -0.65 -17.75 -4.15
CA LEU A 105 0.29 -17.25 -5.16
C LEU A 105 0.26 -15.71 -5.20
N VAL A 106 -0.94 -15.13 -5.30
CA VAL A 106 -1.09 -13.67 -5.43
C VAL A 106 -0.66 -12.96 -4.14
N THR A 107 -1.10 -13.43 -2.97
CA THR A 107 -0.87 -12.75 -1.69
C THR A 107 0.55 -12.93 -1.14
N ARG A 108 1.19 -14.08 -1.40
CA ARG A 108 2.51 -14.39 -0.84
C ARG A 108 3.65 -14.14 -1.83
N THR A 109 3.35 -14.05 -3.13
CA THR A 109 4.36 -13.84 -4.16
C THR A 109 4.07 -12.61 -4.99
N LEU A 110 2.97 -12.56 -5.73
CA LEU A 110 2.78 -11.53 -6.75
C LEU A 110 2.63 -10.12 -6.16
N LEU A 111 1.74 -9.92 -5.17
CA LEU A 111 1.59 -8.63 -4.50
C LEU A 111 2.92 -8.15 -3.88
N PRO A 112 3.65 -8.97 -3.09
CA PRO A 112 4.94 -8.57 -2.59
C PRO A 112 5.98 -8.18 -3.64
N GLU A 113 6.10 -8.91 -4.75
CA GLU A 113 7.04 -8.57 -5.84
C GLU A 113 6.69 -7.18 -6.43
N GLN A 114 5.41 -6.93 -6.73
CA GLN A 114 4.97 -5.65 -7.27
C GLN A 114 5.05 -4.50 -6.26
N ILE A 115 4.86 -4.76 -4.95
CA ILE A 115 5.08 -3.76 -3.90
C ILE A 115 6.57 -3.40 -3.83
N ALA A 116 7.45 -4.40 -3.84
CA ALA A 116 8.89 -4.18 -3.82
C ALA A 116 9.35 -3.38 -5.06
N GLU A 117 8.85 -3.72 -6.25
CA GLU A 117 9.09 -3.00 -7.49
C GLU A 117 8.65 -1.52 -7.40
N ASN A 118 7.42 -1.27 -6.95
CA ASN A 118 6.86 0.07 -6.75
C ASN A 118 7.75 0.89 -5.81
N ARG A 119 8.16 0.28 -4.69
CA ARG A 119 8.97 0.90 -3.65
C ARG A 119 10.36 1.26 -4.13
N LEU A 120 10.98 0.39 -4.92
CA LEU A 120 12.27 0.67 -5.55
C LEU A 120 12.17 1.84 -6.54
N ALA A 121 11.13 1.85 -7.39
CA ALA A 121 10.90 2.94 -8.35
C ALA A 121 10.66 4.29 -7.65
N MET A 122 9.80 4.33 -6.62
CA MET A 122 9.59 5.54 -5.82
C MET A 122 10.85 6.01 -5.11
N GLY A 123 11.62 5.07 -4.54
CA GLY A 123 12.90 5.39 -3.89
C GLY A 123 13.86 6.06 -4.86
N ARG A 124 14.02 5.52 -6.08
CA ARG A 124 14.86 6.13 -7.13
C ARG A 124 14.37 7.52 -7.52
N LEU A 125 13.06 7.70 -7.74
CA LEU A 125 12.49 8.99 -8.06
C LEU A 125 12.80 10.02 -6.98
N TYR A 126 12.47 9.71 -5.71
CA TYR A 126 12.67 10.66 -4.62
C TYR A 126 14.14 10.98 -4.37
N GLU A 127 15.04 10.02 -4.57
CA GLU A 127 16.48 10.27 -4.47
C GLU A 127 16.97 11.22 -5.57
N ARG A 128 16.54 11.02 -6.83
CA ARG A 128 16.95 11.88 -7.95
C ARG A 128 16.28 13.27 -7.91
N LYS A 129 15.03 13.35 -7.42
CA LYS A 129 14.24 14.59 -7.32
C LYS A 129 14.03 15.06 -5.87
N LYS A 130 15.04 14.86 -5.02
CA LYS A 130 14.99 15.19 -3.58
C LYS A 130 14.65 16.64 -3.24
N HIS A 131 14.90 17.57 -4.17
CA HIS A 131 14.62 19.00 -4.02
C HIS A 131 13.15 19.38 -4.27
N LEU A 132 12.36 18.51 -4.91
CA LEU A 132 10.97 18.78 -5.27
C LEU A 132 10.01 18.17 -4.26
N ALA A 133 8.93 18.87 -3.93
CA ALA A 133 7.89 18.38 -3.03
C ALA A 133 6.89 17.45 -3.74
N ILE A 134 7.39 16.40 -4.41
CA ILE A 134 6.55 15.45 -5.15
C ILE A 134 5.77 14.56 -4.18
N ARG A 135 4.46 14.40 -4.42
CA ARG A 135 3.62 13.37 -3.81
C ARG A 135 3.01 12.57 -4.96
N LEU A 136 3.21 11.26 -5.03
CA LEU A 136 2.67 10.46 -6.12
C LEU A 136 1.33 9.86 -5.75
N VAL A 137 0.42 9.77 -6.71
CA VAL A 137 -0.83 8.98 -6.63
C VAL A 137 -0.58 7.50 -6.99
N LEU A 138 0.45 7.19 -7.78
CA LEU A 138 0.78 5.84 -8.27
C LEU A 138 1.48 4.93 -7.24
N ARG A 139 1.27 5.19 -5.94
CA ARG A 139 1.87 4.42 -4.85
C ARG A 139 1.00 3.22 -4.52
N TYR A 140 1.63 2.08 -4.17
CA TYR A 140 0.83 0.92 -3.77
C TYR A 140 -0.04 1.19 -2.54
N ASP A 141 0.45 2.02 -1.61
CA ASP A 141 -0.27 2.43 -0.40
C ASP A 141 -1.39 3.44 -0.70
N MET A 142 -1.61 3.83 -1.97
CA MET A 142 -2.74 4.63 -2.42
C MET A 142 -3.75 3.84 -3.28
N LEU A 143 -3.60 2.52 -3.40
CA LEU A 143 -4.59 1.67 -4.07
C LEU A 143 -5.94 1.58 -3.31
N ARG A 144 -5.91 1.87 -2.02
CA ARG A 144 -7.07 1.90 -1.12
C ARG A 144 -6.94 3.08 -0.16
N GLU A 145 -8.05 3.40 0.50
CA GLU A 145 -8.09 4.44 1.52
C GLU A 145 -7.08 4.16 2.64
N TRP A 146 -6.39 5.21 3.08
CA TRP A 146 -5.50 5.12 4.23
C TRP A 146 -6.30 4.92 5.51
N LYS A 147 -5.87 3.97 6.32
CA LYS A 147 -6.47 3.75 7.62
C LYS A 147 -6.24 4.96 8.50
N THR A 148 -7.29 5.34 9.21
CA THR A 148 -7.25 6.41 10.21
C THR A 148 -7.35 5.85 11.62
N ASP A 149 -6.77 6.56 12.57
CA ASP A 149 -6.91 6.26 14.00
C ASP A 149 -8.24 6.78 14.55
N SER A 150 -8.48 6.61 15.85
CA SER A 150 -9.67 7.13 16.54
C SER A 150 -9.81 8.65 16.48
N SER A 151 -8.73 9.37 16.15
CA SER A 151 -8.67 10.83 16.03
C SER A 151 -8.79 11.28 14.57
N ASN A 152 -9.10 10.38 13.64
CA ASN A 152 -9.16 10.61 12.20
C ASN A 152 -7.82 11.04 11.56
N HIS A 153 -6.69 10.71 12.19
CA HIS A 153 -5.35 10.88 11.63
C HIS A 153 -4.94 9.63 10.87
N THR A 154 -4.31 9.82 9.71
CA THR A 154 -3.84 8.72 8.88
C THR A 154 -2.69 7.98 9.58
N ILE A 155 -2.76 6.65 9.59
CA ILE A 155 -1.76 5.80 10.24
C ILE A 155 -0.60 5.62 9.26
N ALA A 156 0.56 6.19 9.60
CA ALA A 156 1.77 6.06 8.81
C ALA A 156 2.88 5.34 9.60
N VAL A 157 3.64 4.51 8.90
CA VAL A 157 4.77 3.75 9.43
C VAL A 157 6.05 4.24 8.76
N SER A 158 7.03 4.59 9.57
CA SER A 158 8.35 5.03 9.08
C SER A 158 9.10 3.87 8.45
N SER A 159 9.73 4.15 7.31
CA SER A 159 10.66 3.23 6.66
C SER A 159 12.01 3.29 7.37
N VAL A 160 12.32 2.25 8.13
CA VAL A 160 13.53 2.15 8.94
C VAL A 160 14.55 1.28 8.21
N PRO A 161 15.85 1.62 8.21
CA PRO A 161 16.87 0.73 7.65
C PRO A 161 16.86 -0.62 8.40
N PRO A 162 17.12 -1.73 7.70
CA PRO A 162 17.34 -3.00 8.37
C PRO A 162 18.54 -2.88 9.32
N GLY A 163 18.40 -3.41 10.54
CA GLY A 163 19.54 -3.56 11.47
C GLY A 163 20.44 -4.74 11.09
N ASP A 164 21.55 -4.92 11.79
CA ASP A 164 22.54 -6.00 11.58
C ASP A 164 22.04 -7.40 11.99
N PHE A 165 20.74 -7.64 11.97
CA PHE A 165 20.14 -8.86 12.45
C PHE A 165 20.14 -9.93 11.35
N LYS A 166 20.84 -11.04 11.59
CA LYS A 166 20.65 -12.26 10.80
C LYS A 166 19.21 -12.74 11.02
N ALA A 167 18.48 -12.95 9.93
CA ALA A 167 17.17 -13.58 9.99
C ALA A 167 17.30 -14.93 10.74
N PRO A 168 16.47 -15.19 11.78
CA PRO A 168 16.46 -16.49 12.42
C PRO A 168 16.13 -17.57 11.38
N PRO A 169 16.73 -18.78 11.47
CA PRO A 169 16.46 -19.86 10.55
C PRO A 169 14.95 -20.15 10.53
N ALA A 170 14.38 -20.30 9.34
CA ALA A 170 12.96 -20.57 9.18
C ALA A 170 12.60 -21.86 9.94
N PRO A 171 11.56 -21.85 10.80
CA PRO A 171 11.15 -23.07 11.49
C PRO A 171 10.76 -24.15 10.45
N PRO A 172 11.03 -25.44 10.73
CA PRO A 172 10.53 -26.52 9.88
C PRO A 172 8.99 -26.45 9.86
N SER A 173 8.41 -26.51 8.66
CA SER A 173 6.95 -26.39 8.49
C SER A 173 6.30 -27.77 8.58
N ALA A 174 5.22 -27.87 9.37
CA ALA A 174 4.33 -29.02 9.36
C ALA A 174 3.52 -29.12 8.05
N ASP A 175 3.30 -27.99 7.36
CA ASP A 175 2.40 -27.87 6.20
C ASP A 175 3.08 -28.10 4.84
N ALA A 176 4.40 -28.27 4.83
CA ALA A 176 5.16 -28.51 3.59
C ALA A 176 4.72 -29.79 2.86
N ALA A 177 4.09 -30.73 3.58
CA ALA A 177 3.55 -31.96 3.00
C ALA A 177 2.21 -31.73 2.26
N ILE A 178 1.45 -30.69 2.60
CA ILE A 178 0.10 -30.45 2.06
C ILE A 178 0.15 -29.53 0.85
N CYS A 179 0.95 -28.46 0.90
CA CYS A 179 1.11 -27.50 -0.19
C CYS A 179 2.60 -27.24 -0.47
N PRO A 180 3.33 -28.17 -1.11
CA PRO A 180 4.79 -28.12 -1.23
C PRO A 180 5.28 -26.92 -2.05
N ASN A 181 4.46 -26.41 -2.97
CA ASN A 181 4.82 -25.33 -3.89
C ASN A 181 4.37 -23.94 -3.41
N ARG A 182 3.62 -23.88 -2.31
CA ARG A 182 3.11 -22.62 -1.75
C ARG A 182 4.21 -21.93 -0.95
N ARG A 183 4.49 -20.66 -1.24
CA ARG A 183 5.38 -19.84 -0.40
C ARG A 183 4.81 -19.75 1.02
N ARG A 184 5.66 -19.85 2.04
CA ARG A 184 5.22 -19.78 3.44
C ARG A 184 4.73 -18.37 3.78
N LEU A 185 3.76 -18.28 4.69
CA LEU A 185 3.34 -17.00 5.25
C LEU A 185 4.54 -16.35 5.96
N MET A 186 4.78 -15.07 5.66
CA MET A 186 5.84 -14.28 6.27
C MET A 186 5.21 -13.19 7.14
N PRO A 187 5.12 -13.37 8.47
CA PRO A 187 4.44 -12.41 9.36
C PRO A 187 5.03 -11.00 9.32
N ASN A 188 6.33 -10.89 9.02
CA ASN A 188 7.08 -9.66 8.86
C ASN A 188 7.17 -9.19 7.40
N VAL A 189 6.27 -9.63 6.51
CA VAL A 189 6.29 -9.27 5.09
C VAL A 189 6.22 -7.76 4.86
N LEU A 190 5.34 -7.07 5.59
CA LEU A 190 5.17 -5.62 5.46
C LEU A 190 6.41 -4.87 5.91
N SER A 191 6.96 -5.18 7.10
CA SER A 191 8.18 -4.53 7.56
C SER A 191 9.37 -4.81 6.66
N THR A 192 9.42 -5.98 6.02
CA THR A 192 10.41 -6.33 4.99
C THR A 192 10.24 -5.48 3.73
N LEU A 193 9.02 -5.35 3.20
CA LEU A 193 8.74 -4.62 1.97
C LEU A 193 8.91 -3.10 2.09
N ILE A 194 8.64 -2.54 3.29
CA ILE A 194 8.75 -1.10 3.53
C ILE A 194 10.11 -0.70 4.11
N ALA A 195 11.01 -1.64 4.37
CA ALA A 195 12.33 -1.34 4.89
C ALA A 195 13.06 -0.31 3.99
N ALA A 196 13.80 0.61 4.61
CA ALA A 196 14.67 1.50 3.87
C ALA A 196 15.90 0.72 3.35
N PRO A 197 16.65 1.24 2.36
CA PRO A 197 17.94 0.69 1.99
C PRO A 197 18.90 0.62 3.18
N LEU A 198 19.95 -0.21 3.08
CA LEU A 198 21.04 -0.23 4.05
C LEU A 198 21.62 1.19 4.21
N GLY A 199 21.77 1.64 5.46
CA GLY A 199 22.18 3.01 5.78
C GLY A 199 21.04 4.06 5.76
N GLY A 200 19.83 3.67 5.33
CA GLY A 200 18.66 4.54 5.26
C GLY A 200 18.61 5.41 4.01
N PHE A 201 17.63 6.31 3.94
CA PHE A 201 17.49 7.28 2.85
C PHE A 201 18.46 8.46 3.00
N SER A 202 18.85 9.07 1.88
CA SER A 202 19.89 10.10 1.84
C SER A 202 19.52 11.39 2.57
N THR A 203 18.22 11.71 2.66
CA THR A 203 17.72 12.93 3.30
C THR A 203 16.47 12.68 4.13
N HIS A 204 16.20 13.58 5.08
CA HIS A 204 14.95 13.59 5.83
C HIS A 204 13.72 13.71 4.89
N GLY A 205 13.80 14.53 3.85
CA GLY A 205 12.71 14.70 2.88
C GLY A 205 12.35 13.40 2.17
N VAL A 206 13.35 12.62 1.71
CA VAL A 206 13.12 11.31 1.11
C VAL A 206 12.52 10.34 2.15
N ARG A 207 13.06 10.31 3.37
CA ARG A 207 12.54 9.46 4.46
C ARG A 207 11.06 9.72 4.74
N GLU A 208 10.65 10.98 4.79
CA GLU A 208 9.26 11.36 5.04
C GLU A 208 8.34 10.93 3.89
N ARG A 209 8.77 11.10 2.64
CA ARG A 209 7.97 10.68 1.46
C ARG A 209 7.90 9.17 1.28
N MET A 210 8.92 8.46 1.77
CA MET A 210 8.96 7.01 1.75
C MET A 210 8.24 6.38 2.95
N LYS A 211 7.52 7.13 3.80
CA LYS A 211 6.65 6.53 4.81
C LYS A 211 5.55 5.68 4.16
N HIS A 212 5.20 4.58 4.80
CA HIS A 212 4.09 3.72 4.37
C HIS A 212 2.81 4.16 5.06
N HIS A 213 1.74 4.41 4.30
CA HIS A 213 0.42 4.62 4.88
C HIS A 213 -0.32 3.29 4.95
N VAL A 214 -0.82 2.93 6.12
CA VAL A 214 -1.47 1.63 6.32
C VAL A 214 -2.77 1.58 5.52
N THR A 215 -2.97 0.49 4.76
CA THR A 215 -4.19 0.29 3.95
C THR A 215 -4.82 -1.08 4.21
N ASP A 216 -5.95 -1.36 3.55
CA ASP A 216 -6.52 -2.71 3.56
C ASP A 216 -5.77 -3.72 2.68
N VAL A 217 -4.97 -3.25 1.71
CA VAL A 217 -4.11 -4.13 0.89
C VAL A 217 -3.11 -4.87 1.79
N ASP A 218 -2.63 -4.22 2.85
CA ASP A 218 -1.71 -4.79 3.84
C ASP A 218 -2.27 -6.06 4.49
N SER A 219 -3.59 -6.13 4.68
CA SER A 219 -4.24 -7.27 5.32
C SER A 219 -4.25 -8.53 4.44
N TYR A 220 -4.19 -8.35 3.11
CA TYR A 220 -4.14 -9.47 2.16
C TYR A 220 -2.82 -10.24 2.27
N LEU A 221 -1.72 -9.53 2.58
CA LEU A 221 -0.40 -10.14 2.76
C LEU A 221 -0.30 -11.00 4.04
N LEU A 222 -1.30 -10.91 4.93
CA LEU A 222 -1.33 -11.57 6.22
C LEU A 222 -2.41 -12.66 6.32
N LEU A 223 -2.98 -13.09 5.18
CA LEU A 223 -3.95 -14.18 5.15
C LEU A 223 -3.27 -15.51 5.50
N SER A 224 -3.73 -16.14 6.58
CA SER A 224 -3.32 -17.49 6.98
C SER A 224 -4.14 -18.58 6.29
N ASP A 225 -3.57 -19.77 6.20
CA ASP A 225 -4.21 -20.97 5.68
C ASP A 225 -5.52 -21.26 6.41
N ASP A 226 -5.51 -21.26 7.75
CA ASP A 226 -6.72 -21.48 8.58
C ASP A 226 -7.83 -20.46 8.30
N LYS A 227 -7.47 -19.19 8.11
CA LYS A 227 -8.45 -18.13 7.86
C LYS A 227 -9.14 -18.33 6.52
N VAL A 228 -8.38 -18.71 5.49
CA VAL A 228 -8.91 -18.96 4.15
C VAL A 228 -9.71 -20.27 4.12
N ALA A 229 -9.25 -21.31 4.81
CA ALA A 229 -9.95 -22.59 4.91
C ALA A 229 -11.34 -22.42 5.55
N ALA A 230 -11.50 -21.49 6.49
CA ALA A 230 -12.78 -21.16 7.11
C ALA A 230 -13.76 -20.41 6.19
N TRP A 231 -13.32 -19.89 5.04
CA TRP A 231 -14.20 -19.18 4.11
C TRP A 231 -15.11 -20.14 3.36
N ASN A 232 -16.38 -19.76 3.20
CA ASN A 232 -17.23 -20.44 2.23
C ASN A 232 -16.77 -20.12 0.79
N THR A 233 -17.26 -20.90 -0.17
CA THR A 233 -16.87 -20.79 -1.58
C THR A 233 -17.13 -19.40 -2.17
N GLY A 234 -18.25 -18.76 -1.84
CA GLY A 234 -18.59 -17.43 -2.34
C GLY A 234 -17.59 -16.37 -1.89
N VAL A 235 -17.27 -16.36 -0.59
CA VAL A 235 -16.27 -15.46 0.00
C VAL A 235 -14.89 -15.71 -0.61
N LEU A 236 -14.50 -16.98 -0.81
CA LEU A 236 -13.23 -17.32 -1.44
C LEU A 236 -13.14 -16.73 -2.86
N VAL A 237 -14.15 -16.93 -3.71
CA VAL A 237 -14.18 -16.38 -5.08
C VAL A 237 -14.14 -14.86 -5.08
N GLU A 238 -14.95 -14.22 -4.23
CA GLU A 238 -15.00 -12.76 -4.13
C GLU A 238 -13.66 -12.17 -3.71
N MET A 239 -13.08 -12.69 -2.61
CA MET A 239 -11.82 -12.19 -2.09
C MET A 239 -10.66 -12.43 -3.05
N THR A 240 -10.57 -13.63 -3.65
CA THR A 240 -9.54 -13.93 -4.65
C THR A 240 -9.67 -13.00 -5.86
N SER A 241 -10.88 -12.73 -6.34
CA SER A 241 -11.12 -11.77 -7.43
C SER A 241 -10.63 -10.36 -7.08
N GLN A 242 -10.99 -9.86 -5.90
CA GLN A 242 -10.59 -8.52 -5.44
C GLN A 242 -9.07 -8.40 -5.30
N ILE A 243 -8.42 -9.42 -4.77
CA ILE A 243 -6.97 -9.46 -4.53
C ILE A 243 -6.20 -9.51 -5.86
N ILE A 244 -6.66 -10.31 -6.84
CA ILE A 244 -6.07 -10.31 -8.19
C ILE A 244 -6.20 -8.92 -8.84
N LEU A 245 -7.35 -8.26 -8.70
CA LEU A 245 -7.54 -6.90 -9.21
C LEU A 245 -6.57 -5.90 -8.57
N GLN A 246 -6.32 -5.99 -7.26
CA GLN A 246 -5.33 -5.13 -6.60
C GLN A 246 -3.93 -5.35 -7.16
N TRP A 247 -3.54 -6.60 -7.40
CA TRP A 247 -2.27 -6.93 -8.02
C TRP A 247 -2.16 -6.36 -9.44
N GLN A 248 -3.21 -6.52 -10.26
CA GLN A 248 -3.26 -5.97 -11.62
C GLN A 248 -3.15 -4.44 -11.63
N TRP A 249 -3.85 -3.75 -10.72
CA TRP A 249 -3.74 -2.29 -10.59
C TRP A 249 -2.33 -1.86 -10.19
N LEU A 250 -1.71 -2.58 -9.26
CA LEU A 250 -0.34 -2.28 -8.86
C LEU A 250 0.65 -2.48 -10.01
N ARG A 251 0.52 -3.57 -10.77
CA ARG A 251 1.32 -3.83 -11.97
C ARG A 251 1.21 -2.68 -12.97
N GLN A 252 -0.02 -2.23 -13.27
CA GLN A 252 -0.23 -1.12 -14.19
C GLN A 252 0.33 0.21 -13.66
N ASN A 253 0.21 0.46 -12.35
CA ASN A 253 0.78 1.65 -11.72
C ASN A 253 2.32 1.64 -11.80
N ASN A 254 2.95 0.47 -11.61
CA ASN A 254 4.40 0.31 -11.74
C ASN A 254 4.87 0.59 -13.15
N GLU A 255 4.19 0.04 -14.16
CA GLU A 255 4.46 0.30 -15.58
C GLU A 255 4.37 1.80 -15.88
N THR A 256 3.29 2.46 -15.46
CA THR A 256 3.13 3.92 -15.64
C THR A 256 4.27 4.70 -14.94
N LEU A 257 4.64 4.31 -13.72
CA LEU A 257 5.72 4.97 -12.97
C LEU A 257 7.09 4.77 -13.64
N GLN A 258 7.33 3.61 -14.26
CA GLN A 258 8.55 3.32 -15.01
C GLN A 258 8.60 4.09 -16.33
N ASP A 259 7.48 4.21 -17.05
CA ASP A 259 7.39 5.03 -18.26
C ASP A 259 7.68 6.50 -17.94
N MET A 260 7.18 7.00 -16.81
CA MET A 260 7.51 8.33 -16.30
C MET A 260 9.01 8.48 -16.00
N GLU A 261 9.71 7.43 -15.54
CA GLU A 261 11.17 7.43 -15.32
C GLU A 261 11.96 7.66 -16.61
N VAL A 262 11.45 7.21 -17.76
CA VAL A 262 12.10 7.38 -19.06
C VAL A 262 11.71 8.71 -19.72
N HIS A 263 10.44 9.11 -19.63
CA HIS A 263 9.88 10.18 -20.46
C HIS A 263 9.38 11.42 -19.72
N GLY A 264 9.01 11.31 -18.43
CA GLY A 264 8.08 12.25 -17.78
C GLY A 264 8.54 12.85 -16.46
N TRP A 265 9.74 12.54 -15.96
CA TRP A 265 10.19 13.11 -14.69
C TRP A 265 10.50 14.61 -14.75
N GLU A 266 10.73 15.16 -15.94
CA GLU A 266 10.85 16.61 -16.15
C GLU A 266 9.47 17.28 -16.05
N GLU A 267 8.40 16.59 -16.43
CA GLU A 267 7.02 17.06 -16.29
C GLU A 267 6.56 17.08 -14.83
N LEU A 268 7.23 16.34 -13.94
CA LEU A 268 7.05 16.40 -12.48
C LEU A 268 7.72 17.63 -11.83
N ASP A 269 8.52 18.41 -12.58
CA ASP A 269 9.10 19.68 -12.09
C ASP A 269 8.09 20.83 -12.10
N CYS A 270 6.90 20.62 -12.69
CA CYS A 270 5.76 21.54 -12.62
C CYS A 270 5.23 21.66 -11.18
N LYS A 271 4.49 22.72 -10.88
CA LYS A 271 3.99 22.93 -9.51
C LYS A 271 3.01 21.82 -9.11
N ALA A 272 2.93 21.52 -7.81
CA ALA A 272 2.07 20.45 -7.28
C ALA A 272 0.58 20.63 -7.62
N ASP A 273 0.13 21.87 -7.88
CA ASP A 273 -1.23 22.23 -8.32
C ASP A 273 -1.49 22.01 -9.83
N GLU A 274 -0.44 21.77 -10.62
CA GLU A 274 -0.50 21.57 -12.08
C GLU A 274 -0.30 20.09 -12.46
N CYS A 275 0.06 19.23 -11.51
CA CYS A 275 0.36 17.82 -11.76
C CYS A 275 -0.80 16.93 -11.29
N GLU A 276 -1.51 16.31 -12.23
CA GLU A 276 -2.65 15.40 -11.96
C GLU A 276 -2.27 14.23 -11.04
N TRP A 277 -0.97 13.90 -10.99
CA TRP A 277 -0.39 12.82 -10.20
C TRP A 277 -0.02 13.23 -8.77
N ILE A 278 -0.21 14.51 -8.39
CA ILE A 278 0.20 15.11 -7.11
C ILE A 278 -1.02 15.79 -6.44
N ALA A 279 -1.82 15.04 -5.68
CA ALA A 279 -2.75 15.65 -4.73
C ALA A 279 -3.08 14.67 -3.60
N ASP A 280 -3.19 15.18 -2.36
CA ASP A 280 -4.31 14.78 -1.46
C ASP A 280 -4.44 15.52 -0.11
N ASP A 281 -3.56 16.45 0.29
CA ASP A 281 -3.80 17.21 1.55
C ASP A 281 -4.52 18.55 1.37
N VAL A 282 -4.63 19.10 0.16
CA VAL A 282 -5.14 20.48 -0.03
C VAL A 282 -6.67 20.55 -0.11
N LYS A 283 -7.38 19.41 -0.20
CA LYS A 283 -8.86 19.37 -0.29
C LYS A 283 -9.55 18.77 0.94
N LYS A 284 -8.99 18.90 2.14
CA LYS A 284 -9.86 18.93 3.34
C LYS A 284 -10.40 20.35 3.46
N PRO A 285 -11.69 20.63 3.19
CA PRO A 285 -12.25 21.93 3.53
C PRO A 285 -12.10 22.07 5.05
N SER A 286 -11.25 22.99 5.48
CA SER A 286 -11.24 23.48 6.84
C SER A 286 -12.61 24.11 7.08
N GLY A 287 -13.52 23.33 7.65
CA GLY A 287 -14.81 23.79 8.16
C GLY A 287 -14.54 24.83 9.24
N GLY A 288 -14.50 26.10 8.84
CA GLY A 288 -14.01 27.16 9.70
C GLY A 288 -14.19 28.53 9.06
N ARG A 289 -15.42 28.88 8.68
CA ARG A 289 -15.78 30.29 8.52
C ARG A 289 -16.87 30.65 9.51
N LYS A 290 -16.45 31.29 10.61
CA LYS A 290 -17.30 32.03 11.53
C LYS A 290 -18.17 33.00 10.73
N GLU A 291 -19.48 32.81 10.77
CA GLU A 291 -20.45 33.86 10.47
C GLU A 291 -20.25 34.98 11.49
N LYS A 292 -19.77 36.14 11.02
CA LYS A 292 -20.02 37.40 11.71
C LYS A 292 -21.46 37.76 11.43
N SER A 293 -22.32 37.58 12.43
CA SER A 293 -23.65 38.17 12.49
C SER A 293 -23.51 39.70 12.53
N GLY A 294 -23.60 40.31 11.34
CA GLY A 294 -23.79 41.74 11.18
C GLY A 294 -25.22 42.10 11.58
N ILE A 295 -25.31 42.93 12.62
CA ILE A 295 -26.51 43.55 13.17
C ILE A 295 -27.29 44.28 12.08
N ALA A 296 -28.57 43.97 11.92
CA ALA A 296 -29.53 44.77 11.15
C ALA A 296 -30.89 44.77 11.87
N GLY A 297 -31.42 45.99 12.09
CA GLY A 297 -32.70 46.30 12.75
C GLY A 297 -32.46 47.46 13.73
N ALA A 298 -33.15 48.60 13.69
CA ALA A 298 -34.40 49.05 13.07
C ALA A 298 -34.20 50.55 12.73
N GLY A 299 -34.80 51.17 11.71
CA GLY A 299 -36.24 51.31 11.44
C GLY A 299 -36.69 52.76 11.74
N THR A 300 -37.77 53.19 11.08
CA THR A 300 -38.47 54.52 11.14
C THR A 300 -37.84 55.67 10.33
N GLU A 301 -38.56 56.50 9.57
CA GLU A 301 -39.92 56.51 9.01
C GLU A 301 -40.00 57.72 8.03
N SER A 302 -40.97 57.68 7.10
CA SER A 302 -41.71 58.78 6.43
C SER A 302 -41.18 60.24 6.54
N THR A 303 -41.23 61.10 5.51
CA THR A 303 -42.42 61.45 4.73
C THR A 303 -42.01 62.40 3.59
N GLU A 304 -42.66 62.28 2.44
CA GLU A 304 -42.67 63.25 1.34
C GLU A 304 -43.30 64.59 1.77
N ALA A 305 -42.76 65.67 1.22
CA ALA A 305 -43.57 66.73 0.62
C ALA A 305 -43.45 66.50 -0.90
N LYS A 306 -44.54 66.36 -1.68
CA LYS A 306 -45.89 66.93 -1.58
C LYS A 306 -46.99 65.89 -1.59
#